data_AF-A0A2N0QGV3-F1
#
_entry.id   AF-A0A2N0QGV3-F1
#
_cell.length_a   1.000
_cell.length_b   1.000
_cell.length_c   1.000
_cell.angle_alpha   90.00
_cell.angle_beta   90.00
_cell.angle_gamma   90.00
#
_symmetry.space_group_name_H-M   'P 1'
#
loop_
_entity.id
_entity.type
_entity.pdbx_description
1 polymer ?
#
loop_
_entity_poly.entity_id
_entity_poly.type
_entity_poly.pdbx_seq_one_letter_code
_entity_poly.pdbx_strand_id
1 'polypeptide(L)'
;MPPYVIDKTAVILESNNQFFKANGNMVIDKGYSVLYENFRKKQEQPLPNLTKDMALKIKKSNILSKQTEPPTRYTDSTLLDAMYHAGRFVEDKELQRVLKDAEGIGTSATRAEIIEKLISIGMIAREGKTFYATQFGIDVINSIGEHDIVSPVLTAVWSKKLKDI
;
A
#
# COMPACT_ATOMS: atom_id res chain seq x y z
N MET A 1 20.23 18.34 4.11
CA MET A 1 19.36 18.84 5.20
C MET A 1 19.25 17.75 6.26
N PRO A 2 19.13 18.10 7.54
CA PRO A 2 18.99 17.11 8.61
C PRO A 2 17.68 16.32 8.49
N PRO A 3 17.61 15.11 9.09
CA PRO A 3 16.41 14.30 9.09
C PRO A 3 15.27 14.99 9.87
N TYR A 4 14.03 14.65 9.54
CA TYR A 4 12.86 15.02 10.32
C TYR A 4 12.79 14.16 11.59
N VAL A 5 12.69 14.78 12.76
CA VAL A 5 12.72 14.09 14.07
C VAL A 5 11.40 14.27 14.80
N ILE A 6 10.81 13.16 15.23
CA ILE A 6 9.60 13.12 16.04
C ILE A 6 9.81 12.28 17.29
N ASP A 7 9.18 12.71 18.37
CA ASP A 7 8.97 11.91 19.56
C ASP A 7 7.60 11.22 19.46
N LYS A 8 7.58 9.90 19.62
CA LYS A 8 6.37 9.07 19.51
C LYS A 8 6.02 8.51 20.87
N THR A 9 4.85 8.87 21.36
CA THR A 9 4.30 8.37 22.62
C THR A 9 3.15 7.41 22.33
N ALA A 10 3.24 6.18 22.84
CA ALA A 10 2.14 5.23 22.83
C ALA A 10 1.78 4.86 24.27
N VAL A 11 0.50 4.99 24.62
CA VAL A 11 -0.01 4.66 25.95
C VAL A 11 -1.07 3.57 25.83
N ILE A 12 -0.95 2.57 26.68
CA ILE A 12 -1.95 1.53 26.88
C ILE A 12 -2.72 1.89 28.15
N LEU A 13 -4.04 1.98 28.02
CA LEU A 13 -4.97 2.33 29.08
C LEU A 13 -5.82 1.10 29.37
N GLU A 14 -6.10 0.84 30.64
CA GLU A 14 -7.00 -0.22 31.06
C GLU A 14 -8.26 0.38 31.67
N SER A 15 -9.42 -0.16 31.30
CA SER A 15 -10.70 0.13 31.94
C SER A 15 -11.56 -1.12 31.91
N ASN A 16 -12.04 -1.58 33.07
CA ASN A 16 -12.88 -2.78 33.19
C ASN A 16 -12.30 -3.99 32.44
N ASN A 17 -11.00 -4.29 32.63
CA ASN A 17 -10.27 -5.38 31.96
C ASN A 17 -10.22 -5.28 30.43
N GLN A 18 -10.51 -4.11 29.85
CA GLN A 18 -10.35 -3.83 28.43
C GLN A 18 -9.18 -2.86 28.20
N PHE A 19 -8.37 -3.16 27.20
CA PHE A 19 -7.21 -2.35 26.83
C PHE A 19 -7.54 -1.39 25.67
N PHE A 20 -7.15 -0.14 25.83
CA PHE A 20 -7.26 0.92 24.84
C PHE A 20 -5.87 1.45 24.52
N LYS A 21 -5.61 1.79 23.26
CA LYS A 21 -4.35 2.36 22.81
C LYS A 21 -4.54 3.79 22.34
N ALA A 22 -3.70 4.69 22.84
CA ALA A 22 -3.59 6.05 22.34
C ALA A 22 -2.17 6.29 21.82
N ASN A 23 -2.04 6.97 20.68
CA ASN A 23 -0.76 7.41 20.14
C ASN A 23 -0.73 8.94 20.08
N GLY A 24 0.44 9.53 20.30
CA GLY A 24 0.70 10.95 20.05
C GLY A 24 2.08 11.12 19.46
N ASN A 25 2.20 12.12 18.59
CA ASN A 25 3.47 12.44 17.95
C ASN A 25 3.79 13.92 18.22
N MET A 26 5.02 14.21 18.61
CA MET A 26 5.52 15.57 18.79
C MET A 26 6.71 15.81 17.87
N VAL A 27 6.67 16.90 17.11
CA VAL A 27 7.78 17.27 16.23
C VAL A 27 8.89 17.91 17.06
N ILE A 28 10.07 17.29 17.03
CA ILE A 28 11.27 17.80 17.69
C ILE A 28 12.09 18.64 16.71
N ASP A 29 12.24 18.17 15.48
CA ASP A 29 12.93 18.89 14.42
C ASP A 29 12.23 18.67 13.07
N LYS A 30 11.99 19.76 12.33
CA LYS A 30 11.39 19.71 11.00
C LYS A 30 12.39 19.23 9.93
N GLY A 31 13.70 19.40 10.11
CA GLY A 31 14.71 18.95 9.14
C GLY A 31 14.36 19.25 7.68
N TYR A 32 14.51 18.27 6.79
CA TYR A 32 14.14 18.37 5.36
C TYR A 32 12.66 18.66 5.10
N SER A 33 11.77 18.46 6.08
CA SER A 33 10.31 18.58 5.87
C SER A 33 9.84 20.01 5.65
N VAL A 34 10.66 21.02 5.96
CA VAL A 34 10.34 22.44 5.71
C VAL A 34 10.11 22.76 4.24
N LEU A 35 10.64 21.93 3.32
CA LEU A 35 10.41 22.08 1.88
C LEU A 35 9.02 21.60 1.43
N TYR A 36 8.28 20.91 2.30
CA TYR A 36 7.03 20.21 1.95
C TYR A 36 5.85 20.58 2.88
N GLU A 37 5.90 21.76 3.52
CA GLU A 37 4.90 22.16 4.54
C GLU A 37 3.45 22.10 4.05
N ASN A 38 3.20 22.34 2.76
CA ASN A 38 1.86 22.34 2.16
C ASN A 38 1.27 20.94 1.87
N PHE A 39 2.05 19.87 2.01
CA PHE A 39 1.64 18.51 1.61
C PHE A 39 1.32 17.57 2.78
N ARG A 40 1.41 18.02 4.04
CA ARG A 40 1.17 17.15 5.20
C ARG A 40 -0.25 17.23 5.75
N LYS A 41 -0.89 16.06 5.89
CA LYS A 41 -2.15 15.85 6.64
C LYS A 41 -1.97 16.23 8.12
N LYS A 42 -3.08 16.63 8.77
CA LYS A 42 -3.19 16.94 10.21
C LYS A 42 -2.35 15.95 11.03
N GLN A 43 -1.35 16.46 11.74
CA GLN A 43 -0.51 15.67 12.62
C GLN A 43 -1.34 15.21 13.83
N GLU A 44 -1.15 13.96 14.25
CA GLU A 44 -1.66 13.48 15.54
C GLU A 44 -1.12 14.40 16.64
N GLN A 45 -2.00 14.92 17.48
CA GLN A 45 -1.62 15.84 18.54
C GLN A 45 -0.76 15.12 19.60
N PRO A 46 0.16 15.84 20.27
CA PRO A 46 0.90 15.27 21.38
C PRO A 46 -0.05 14.78 22.47
N LEU A 47 0.25 13.62 23.05
CA LEU A 47 -0.43 13.19 24.25
C LEU A 47 0.03 14.05 25.43
N PRO A 48 -0.85 14.29 26.43
CA PRO A 48 -0.42 14.92 27.68
C PRO A 48 0.60 14.04 28.38
N ASN A 49 1.38 14.62 29.29
CA ASN A 49 2.28 13.86 30.15
C ASN A 49 1.46 12.90 31.03
N LEU A 50 1.78 11.60 30.91
CA LEU A 50 1.12 10.52 31.64
C LEU A 50 2.19 9.70 32.36
N THR A 51 1.92 9.28 33.58
CA THR A 51 2.77 8.35 34.34
C THR A 51 2.13 6.97 34.40
N LYS A 52 2.95 5.94 34.64
CA LYS A 52 2.43 4.59 34.91
C LYS A 52 1.48 4.64 36.11
N ASP A 53 0.40 3.87 36.03
CA ASP A 53 -0.61 3.72 37.09
C ASP A 53 -1.39 5.02 37.42
N MET A 54 -1.33 6.04 36.55
CA MET A 54 -2.12 7.27 36.69
C MET A 54 -3.61 6.98 36.50
N ALA A 55 -4.43 7.31 37.50
CA ALA A 55 -5.88 7.23 37.40
C ALA A 55 -6.42 8.36 36.50
N LEU A 56 -7.17 7.98 35.46
CA LEU A 56 -7.79 8.91 34.52
C LEU A 56 -9.32 8.80 34.58
N LYS A 57 -10.01 9.95 34.51
CA LYS A 57 -11.48 9.99 34.45
C LYS A 57 -11.97 9.85 33.02
N ILE A 58 -12.84 8.86 32.78
CA ILE A 58 -13.53 8.71 31.50
C ILE A 58 -14.56 9.83 31.35
N LYS A 59 -14.40 10.68 30.32
CA LYS A 59 -15.34 11.77 30.03
C LYS A 59 -16.48 11.34 29.11
N LYS A 60 -16.20 10.47 28.14
CA LYS A 60 -17.15 9.98 27.13
C LYS A 60 -16.70 8.62 26.62
N SER A 61 -17.65 7.73 26.39
CA SER A 61 -17.46 6.47 25.67
C SER A 61 -18.42 6.43 24.48
N ASN A 62 -17.97 5.90 23.35
CA ASN A 62 -18.80 5.75 22.15
C ASN A 62 -18.55 4.36 21.55
N ILE A 63 -19.60 3.76 21.02
CA ILE A 63 -19.50 2.58 20.16
C ILE A 63 -19.52 3.06 18.72
N LEU A 64 -18.45 2.77 17.98
CA LEU A 64 -18.35 3.10 16.56
C LEU A 64 -18.82 1.89 15.75
N SER A 65 -20.03 1.97 15.20
CA SER A 65 -20.45 1.01 14.17
C SER A 65 -19.75 1.35 12.85
N LYS A 66 -19.01 0.39 12.30
CA LYS A 66 -18.29 0.51 11.03
C LYS A 66 -18.62 -0.68 10.16
N GLN A 67 -18.59 -0.48 8.85
CA GLN A 67 -18.70 -1.54 7.85
C GLN A 67 -17.42 -1.60 7.03
N THR A 68 -17.09 -2.80 6.54
CA THR A 68 -15.99 -3.00 5.60
C THR A 68 -16.38 -2.46 4.24
N GLU A 69 -15.47 -1.74 3.60
CA GLU A 69 -15.63 -1.29 2.23
C GLU A 69 -14.90 -2.25 1.28
N PRO A 70 -15.39 -2.43 0.04
CA PRO A 70 -14.68 -3.20 -0.96
C PRO A 70 -13.33 -2.54 -1.29
N PRO A 71 -12.34 -3.30 -1.79
CA PRO A 71 -11.06 -2.74 -2.21
C PRO A 71 -11.24 -1.61 -3.24
N THR A 72 -10.47 -0.54 -3.06
CA THR A 72 -10.46 0.55 -4.03
C THR A 72 -9.91 0.08 -5.36
N ARG A 73 -10.52 0.53 -6.46
CA ARG A 73 -10.01 0.27 -7.81
C ARG A 73 -8.61 0.86 -7.99
N TYR A 74 -7.84 0.25 -8.89
CA TYR A 74 -6.52 0.75 -9.24
C TYR A 74 -6.61 2.08 -9.99
N THR A 75 -5.82 3.06 -9.56
CA THR A 75 -5.39 4.24 -10.33
C THR A 75 -4.05 3.95 -11.02
N ASP A 76 -3.57 4.85 -11.88
CA ASP A 76 -2.22 4.79 -12.45
C ASP A 76 -1.14 4.55 -11.40
N SER A 77 -1.13 5.36 -10.34
CA SER A 77 -0.10 5.24 -9.30
C SER A 77 -0.17 3.89 -8.59
N THR A 78 -1.38 3.43 -8.24
CA THR A 78 -1.53 2.15 -7.52
C THR A 78 -1.32 0.94 -8.41
N LEU A 79 -1.62 1.02 -9.71
CA LEU A 79 -1.36 -0.05 -10.66
C LEU A 79 0.14 -0.17 -10.93
N LEU A 80 0.84 0.96 -11.13
CA LEU A 80 2.29 0.97 -11.25
C LEU A 80 2.98 0.45 -9.99
N ASP A 81 2.49 0.82 -8.80
CA ASP A 81 2.97 0.26 -7.52
C ASP A 81 2.73 -1.25 -7.45
N ALA A 82 1.54 -1.72 -7.85
CA ALA A 82 1.21 -3.14 -7.88
C ALA A 82 2.09 -3.93 -8.86
N MET A 83 2.41 -3.37 -10.03
CA MET A 83 3.32 -3.99 -11.01
C MET A 83 4.76 -4.06 -10.45
N TYR A 84 5.25 -2.99 -9.82
CA TYR A 84 6.57 -2.97 -9.20
C TYR A 84 6.67 -3.91 -7.99
N HIS A 85 5.59 -4.05 -7.23
CA HIS A 85 5.49 -4.89 -6.05
C HIS A 85 4.68 -6.16 -6.28
N ALA A 86 4.73 -6.71 -7.50
CA ALA A 86 3.97 -7.89 -7.88
C ALA A 86 4.25 -9.11 -6.97
N GLY A 87 5.42 -9.16 -6.33
CA GLY A 87 5.76 -10.18 -5.33
C GLY A 87 4.79 -10.23 -4.14
N ARG A 88 4.07 -9.16 -3.80
CA ARG A 88 3.06 -9.18 -2.71
C ARG A 88 1.90 -10.15 -2.97
N PHE A 89 1.69 -10.55 -4.23
CA PHE A 89 0.63 -11.47 -4.65
C PHE A 89 1.10 -12.92 -4.80
N VAL A 90 2.34 -13.23 -4.40
CA VAL A 90 2.93 -14.57 -4.48
C VAL A 90 3.16 -15.11 -3.08
N GLU A 91 2.76 -16.35 -2.78
CA GLU A 91 2.90 -16.91 -1.43
C GLU A 91 4.33 -17.41 -1.13
N ASP A 92 5.02 -17.94 -2.14
CA ASP A 92 6.37 -18.48 -2.01
C ASP A 92 7.42 -17.37 -1.80
N LYS A 93 8.13 -17.43 -0.66
CA LYS A 93 9.10 -16.41 -0.24
C LYS A 93 10.32 -16.29 -1.17
N GLU A 94 10.76 -17.37 -1.79
CA GLU A 94 11.87 -17.33 -2.74
C GLU A 94 11.43 -16.62 -4.02
N LEU A 95 10.22 -16.91 -4.52
CA LEU A 95 9.64 -16.26 -5.68
C LEU A 95 9.32 -14.78 -5.42
N GLN A 96 8.87 -14.43 -4.21
CA GLN A 96 8.72 -13.03 -3.79
C GLN A 96 10.06 -12.28 -3.89
N ARG A 97 11.16 -12.91 -3.44
CA ARG A 97 12.50 -12.32 -3.51
C ARG A 97 12.93 -12.12 -4.96
N VAL A 98 12.74 -13.12 -5.82
CA VAL A 98 13.07 -13.02 -7.25
C VAL A 98 12.30 -11.86 -7.90
N LEU A 99 11.00 -11.71 -7.63
CA LEU A 99 10.21 -10.59 -8.12
C LEU A 99 10.73 -9.26 -7.60
N LYS A 100 11.08 -9.17 -6.30
CA LYS A 100 11.62 -7.95 -5.71
C LYS A 100 12.95 -7.54 -6.35
N ASP A 101 13.85 -8.48 -6.58
CA ASP A 101 15.16 -8.25 -7.22
C ASP A 101 15.03 -7.94 -8.72
N ALA A 102 13.93 -8.37 -9.34
CA ALA A 102 13.56 -8.03 -10.71
C ALA A 102 12.77 -6.72 -10.82
N GLU A 103 12.53 -6.00 -9.71
CA GLU A 103 11.68 -4.81 -9.66
C GLU A 103 10.21 -5.07 -10.07
N GLY A 104 9.71 -6.29 -9.88
CA GLY A 104 8.35 -6.70 -10.18
C GLY A 104 8.17 -7.18 -11.62
N ILE A 105 7.02 -6.84 -12.23
CA ILE A 105 6.72 -7.16 -13.62
C ILE A 105 6.92 -5.93 -14.52
N GLY A 106 7.59 -6.14 -15.65
CA GLY A 106 8.04 -5.07 -16.53
C GLY A 106 9.09 -4.16 -15.90
N THR A 107 9.65 -3.26 -16.69
CA THR A 107 10.64 -2.26 -16.26
C THR A 107 10.02 -0.88 -16.14
N SER A 108 10.69 0.06 -15.47
CA SER A 108 10.23 1.46 -15.38
C SER A 108 9.87 2.07 -16.74
N ALA A 109 10.59 1.71 -17.80
CA ALA A 109 10.37 2.18 -19.16
C ALA A 109 9.14 1.58 -19.85
N THR A 110 8.71 0.36 -19.50
CA THR A 110 7.70 -0.40 -20.27
C THR A 110 6.32 -0.44 -19.63
N ARG A 111 6.20 -0.17 -18.32
CA ARG A 111 4.91 -0.30 -17.61
C ARG A 111 3.82 0.62 -18.15
N ALA A 112 4.15 1.88 -18.44
CA ALA A 112 3.20 2.83 -18.99
C ALA A 112 2.67 2.35 -20.36
N GLU A 113 3.56 1.88 -21.23
CA GLU A 113 3.19 1.36 -22.56
C GLU A 113 2.29 0.11 -22.46
N ILE A 114 2.58 -0.80 -21.52
CA ILE A 114 1.73 -1.98 -21.28
C ILE A 114 0.32 -1.57 -20.87
N ILE A 115 0.18 -0.60 -19.96
CA ILE A 115 -1.13 -0.13 -19.51
C ILE A 115 -1.90 0.49 -20.68
N GLU A 116 -1.26 1.35 -21.46
CA GLU A 116 -1.89 1.96 -22.65
C GLU A 116 -2.28 0.91 -23.69
N LYS A 117 -1.46 -0.14 -23.87
CA LYS A 117 -1.80 -1.27 -24.73
C LYS A 117 -3.03 -2.03 -24.22
N LEU A 118 -3.14 -2.30 -22.92
CA LEU A 118 -4.31 -2.98 -22.34
C LEU A 118 -5.60 -2.16 -22.52
N ILE A 119 -5.50 -0.83 -22.50
CA ILE A 119 -6.60 0.09 -22.80
C ILE A 119 -6.96 0.03 -24.29
N SER A 120 -5.96 0.11 -25.18
CA SER A 120 -6.20 0.17 -26.63
C SER A 120 -6.81 -1.11 -27.20
N ILE A 121 -6.47 -2.28 -26.64
CA ILE A 121 -7.09 -3.56 -27.00
C ILE A 121 -8.42 -3.82 -26.25
N GLY A 122 -8.85 -2.90 -25.39
CA GLY A 122 -10.15 -2.96 -24.72
C GLY A 122 -10.25 -3.95 -23.56
N MET A 123 -9.14 -4.45 -23.00
CA MET A 123 -9.17 -5.35 -21.84
C MET A 123 -9.45 -4.60 -20.52
N ILE A 124 -8.95 -3.38 -20.41
CA ILE A 124 -9.24 -2.47 -19.31
C ILE A 124 -9.74 -1.14 -19.86
N ALA A 125 -10.50 -0.41 -19.06
CA ALA A 125 -10.94 0.92 -19.40
C ALA A 125 -10.75 1.88 -18.21
N ARG A 126 -10.59 3.17 -18.53
CA ARG A 126 -10.40 4.23 -17.54
C ARG A 126 -11.70 4.97 -17.32
N GLU A 127 -12.12 5.07 -16.07
CA GLU A 127 -13.22 5.92 -15.62
C GLU A 127 -12.67 6.92 -14.61
N GLY A 128 -12.61 8.19 -15.00
CA GLY A 128 -11.94 9.23 -14.22
C GLY A 128 -10.47 8.90 -13.97
N LYS A 129 -10.12 8.67 -12.70
CA LYS A 129 -8.75 8.35 -12.26
C LYS A 129 -8.52 6.85 -12.02
N THR A 130 -9.53 6.02 -12.21
CA THR A 130 -9.50 4.59 -11.87
C THR A 130 -9.67 3.72 -13.10
N PHE A 131 -9.14 2.50 -13.02
CA PHE A 131 -9.29 1.46 -14.01
C PHE A 131 -10.34 0.44 -13.59
N TYR A 132 -11.02 -0.11 -14.59
CA TYR A 132 -11.87 -1.28 -14.44
C TYR A 132 -11.55 -2.28 -15.56
N ALA A 133 -11.62 -3.57 -15.22
CA ALA A 133 -11.58 -4.63 -16.23
C ALA A 133 -12.90 -4.61 -17.01
N THR A 134 -12.81 -4.64 -18.34
CA THR A 134 -14.00 -4.76 -19.19
C THR A 134 -14.48 -6.21 -19.18
N GLN A 135 -15.71 -6.46 -19.64
CA GLN A 135 -16.19 -7.83 -19.80
C GLN A 135 -15.27 -8.64 -20.72
N PHE A 136 -14.81 -8.03 -21.82
CA PHE A 136 -13.84 -8.64 -22.72
C PHE A 136 -12.53 -9.03 -22.00
N GLY A 137 -11.95 -8.15 -21.18
CA GLY A 137 -10.74 -8.46 -20.42
C GLY A 137 -10.95 -9.62 -19.44
N ILE A 138 -12.10 -9.64 -18.77
CA ILE A 138 -12.46 -10.73 -17.84
C ILE A 138 -12.61 -12.05 -18.59
N ASP A 139 -13.32 -12.06 -19.72
CA ASP A 139 -13.55 -13.26 -20.51
C ASP A 139 -12.24 -13.82 -21.08
N VAL A 140 -11.33 -12.96 -21.54
CA VAL A 140 -10.00 -13.35 -22.00
C VAL A 140 -9.21 -14.02 -20.87
N ILE A 141 -9.15 -13.41 -19.68
CA ILE A 141 -8.45 -14.00 -18.54
C ILE A 141 -9.09 -15.34 -18.12
N ASN A 142 -10.42 -15.41 -18.07
CA ASN A 142 -11.13 -16.65 -17.76
C ASN A 142 -10.89 -17.75 -18.81
N SER A 143 -10.73 -17.40 -20.09
CA SER A 143 -10.45 -18.35 -21.16
C SER A 143 -9.05 -18.97 -21.06
N ILE A 144 -8.10 -18.25 -20.46
CA ILE A 144 -6.74 -18.74 -20.19
C ILE A 144 -6.73 -19.68 -18.97
N GLY A 145 -7.67 -19.52 -18.04
CA GLY A 145 -7.76 -20.35 -16.85
C GLY A 145 -6.55 -20.22 -15.91
N GLU A 146 -6.16 -21.32 -15.27
CA GLU A 146 -5.05 -21.36 -14.29
C GLU A 146 -3.67 -21.54 -14.94
N HIS A 147 -3.53 -21.27 -16.23
CA HIS A 147 -2.23 -21.38 -16.88
C HIS A 147 -1.22 -20.37 -16.34
N ASP A 148 0.03 -20.82 -16.18
CA ASP A 148 1.14 -20.01 -15.64
C ASP A 148 1.41 -18.70 -16.41
N ILE A 149 0.89 -18.55 -17.64
CA ILE A 149 1.11 -17.37 -18.48
C ILE A 149 0.52 -16.09 -17.88
N VAL A 150 -0.53 -16.21 -17.06
CA VAL A 150 -1.13 -15.07 -16.33
C VAL A 150 -0.49 -14.84 -14.97
N SER A 151 0.47 -15.70 -14.58
CA SER A 151 1.15 -15.60 -13.29
C SER A 151 2.33 -14.63 -13.36
N PRO A 152 2.43 -13.66 -12.41
CA PRO A 152 3.61 -12.80 -12.31
C PRO A 152 4.89 -13.60 -11.99
N VAL A 153 4.74 -14.80 -11.40
CA VAL A 153 5.84 -15.71 -11.08
C VAL A 153 6.60 -16.12 -12.34
N LEU A 154 5.89 -16.52 -13.39
CA LEU A 154 6.52 -16.99 -14.62
C LEU A 154 7.38 -15.90 -15.26
N THR A 155 6.88 -14.66 -15.26
CA THR A 155 7.64 -13.49 -15.73
C THR A 155 8.92 -13.31 -14.92
N ALA A 156 8.85 -13.44 -13.60
CA ALA A 156 10.02 -13.30 -12.73
C ALA A 156 11.10 -14.37 -12.99
N VAL A 157 10.68 -15.62 -13.16
CA VAL A 157 11.57 -16.74 -13.48
C VAL A 157 12.30 -16.47 -14.80
N TRP A 158 11.59 -15.97 -15.81
CA TRP A 158 12.19 -15.62 -17.09
C TRP A 158 13.13 -14.42 -16.99
N SER A 159 12.73 -13.35 -16.29
CA SER A 159 13.60 -12.19 -16.05
C SER A 159 14.89 -12.57 -15.31
N LYS A 160 14.83 -13.52 -14.36
CA LYS A 160 16.01 -14.05 -13.69
C LYS A 160 16.91 -14.80 -14.68
N LYS A 161 16.35 -15.74 -15.46
CA LYS A 161 17.12 -16.48 -16.48
C LYS A 161 17.78 -15.56 -17.51
N LEU A 162 17.12 -14.46 -17.88
CA LEU A 162 17.69 -13.45 -18.79
C LEU A 162 18.84 -12.66 -18.16
N LYS A 163 18.87 -12.48 -16.84
CA LYS A 163 20.01 -11.84 -16.14
C LYS A 163 21.20 -12.77 -15.97
N ASP A 164 20.95 -14.08 -15.94
CA ASP A 164 21.98 -15.11 -15.77
C ASP A 164 22.67 -15.51 -17.11
N ILE A 165 22.20 -14.98 -18.24
CA ILE A 165 22.79 -15.11 -19.59
C ILE A 165 23.62 -13.85 -19.89
#